data_AF-A0AAD6K7Q8-F1
#
_entry.id   AF-A0AAD6K7Q8-F1
#
_cell.length_a   1.000
_cell.length_b   1.000
_cell.length_c   1.000
_cell.angle_alpha   90.00
_cell.angle_beta   90.00
_cell.angle_gamma   90.00
#
_symmetry.space_group_name_H-M   'P 1'
#
loop_
_entity.id
_entity.type
_entity.pdbx_description
1 polymer ?
#
loop_
_entity_poly.entity_id
_entity_poly.type
_entity_poly.pdbx_seq_one_letter_code
_entity_poly.pdbx_strand_id
1 'polypeptide(L)'
;MAVMVEHIEGQRDLITYKSIWHLSDRAIKNVYVFYLMFTCWGCLFFGSMKDPYYDSEAYRKDGGDGSGHWVYDKQEDIEESARAELWREELIEEIEQKVGGLRELEEAGRK
;
A
#
# COMPACT_ATOMS: atom_id res chain seq x y z
N MET A 1 23.39 6.27 39.75
CA MET A 1 24.37 6.16 38.64
C MET A 1 25.32 5.04 38.98
N ALA A 2 25.39 3.99 38.17
CA ALA A 2 26.36 2.91 38.34
C ALA A 2 27.33 2.94 37.15
N VAL A 3 28.62 2.84 37.42
CA VAL A 3 29.67 2.75 36.41
C VAL A 3 30.05 1.29 36.28
N MET A 4 29.82 0.71 35.10
CA MET A 4 30.22 -0.64 34.75
C MET A 4 31.52 -0.54 33.96
N VAL A 5 32.56 -1.25 34.38
CA VAL A 5 33.84 -1.31 33.65
C VAL A 5 34.03 -2.74 33.18
N GLU A 6 33.91 -2.95 31.87
CA GLU A 6 34.17 -4.25 31.25
C GLU A 6 35.64 -4.31 30.83
N HIS A 7 36.36 -5.29 31.38
CA HIS A 7 37.77 -5.55 31.07
C HIS A 7 37.83 -6.72 30.08
N ILE A 8 38.31 -6.46 28.87
CA ILE A 8 38.59 -7.48 27.84
C ILE A 8 40.11 -7.50 27.64
N GLU A 9 40.75 -8.66 27.84
CA GLU A 9 42.20 -8.81 27.70
C GLU A 9 42.65 -8.38 26.29
N GLY A 10 43.58 -7.42 26.24
CA GLY A 10 44.15 -6.89 24.99
C GLY A 10 43.42 -5.68 24.39
N GLN A 11 42.32 -5.20 24.98
CA GLN A 11 41.63 -3.98 24.56
C GLN A 11 41.55 -2.94 25.70
N ARG A 12 41.27 -1.67 25.33
CA ARG A 12 41.03 -0.59 26.31
C ARG A 12 39.70 -0.85 27.03
N ASP A 13 39.68 -0.62 28.33
CA ASP A 13 38.49 -0.80 29.17
C ASP A 13 37.31 0.03 28.64
N LEU A 14 36.14 -0.63 28.53
CA LEU A 14 34.89 0.00 28.13
C LEU A 14 34.14 0.46 29.37
N ILE A 15 34.06 1.77 29.56
CA ILE A 15 33.34 2.39 30.68
C ILE A 15 31.90 2.67 30.23
N THR A 16 30.95 1.94 30.81
CA THR A 16 29.51 2.10 30.54
C THR A 16 28.82 2.73 31.75
N TYR A 17 28.15 3.87 31.53
CA TYR A 17 27.36 4.54 32.56
C TYR A 17 25.92 4.08 32.52
N LYS A 18 25.48 3.29 33.51
CA LYS A 18 24.08 2.90 33.66
C LYS A 18 23.38 3.86 34.62
N SER A 19 22.46 4.66 34.09
CA SER A 19 21.50 5.40 34.89
C SER A 19 20.21 4.58 35.01
N ILE A 20 19.77 4.32 36.23
CA ILE A 20 18.49 3.66 36.50
C ILE A 20 17.63 4.67 37.24
N TRP A 21 16.50 5.04 36.63
CA TRP A 21 15.53 5.94 37.21
C TRP A 21 14.43 5.11 37.87
N HIS A 22 14.39 5.13 39.20
CA HIS A 22 13.30 4.54 39.95
C HIS A 22 12.24 5.60 40.22
N LEU A 23 11.04 5.37 39.69
CA LEU A 23 9.87 6.17 40.00
C LEU A 23 9.09 5.48 41.11
N SER A 24 8.50 6.25 42.01
CA SER A 24 7.54 5.70 42.97
C SER A 24 6.25 5.27 42.26
N ASP A 25 5.51 4.33 42.83
CA ASP A 25 4.21 3.87 42.28
C ASP A 25 3.27 5.03 41.96
N ARG A 26 3.23 6.06 42.81
CA ARG A 26 2.42 7.25 42.60
C ARG A 26 2.90 8.06 41.39
N ALA A 27 4.21 8.24 41.24
CA ALA A 27 4.78 8.95 40.11
C ALA A 27 4.53 8.21 38.78
N ILE A 28 4.71 6.87 38.77
CA ILE A 28 4.44 6.02 37.62
C ILE A 28 2.99 6.15 37.17
N LYS A 29 2.03 6.02 38.10
CA LYS A 29 0.61 6.13 37.78
C LYS A 29 0.26 7.49 37.19
N ASN A 30 0.79 8.58 37.73
CA ASN A 30 0.55 9.92 37.20
C ASN A 30 1.09 10.08 35.78
N VAL A 31 2.29 9.56 35.50
CA VAL A 31 2.89 9.58 34.15
C VAL A 31 2.00 8.82 33.18
N TYR A 32 1.59 7.59 33.49
CA TYR A 32 0.73 6.79 32.61
C TYR A 32 -0.65 7.41 32.40
N VAL A 33 -1.26 8.01 33.43
CA VAL A 33 -2.53 8.73 33.28
C VAL A 33 -2.38 9.93 32.35
N PHE A 34 -1.30 10.70 32.48
CA PHE A 34 -1.02 11.81 31.56
C PHE A 34 -0.82 11.32 30.12
N TYR A 35 -0.05 10.24 29.93
CA TYR A 35 0.12 9.62 28.62
C TYR A 35 -1.21 9.18 28.04
N LEU A 36 -2.07 8.51 28.81
CA LEU A 36 -3.36 8.03 28.34
C LEU A 36 -4.25 9.20 27.89
N MET A 37 -4.32 10.27 28.67
CA MET A 37 -5.10 11.46 28.30
C MET A 37 -4.57 12.11 27.03
N PHE A 38 -3.25 12.26 26.91
CA PHE A 38 -2.62 12.83 25.72
C PHE A 38 -2.80 11.93 24.49
N THR A 39 -2.64 10.61 24.63
CA THR A 39 -2.81 9.65 23.54
C THR A 39 -4.25 9.59 23.07
N CYS A 40 -5.23 9.47 23.97
CA CYS A 40 -6.65 9.47 23.60
C CYS A 40 -7.05 10.78 22.91
N TRP A 41 -6.66 11.94 23.48
CA TRP A 41 -6.89 13.24 22.85
C TRP A 41 -6.21 13.33 21.48
N GLY A 42 -4.95 12.89 21.37
CA GLY A 42 -4.18 12.90 20.13
C GLY A 42 -4.83 12.05 19.04
N CYS A 43 -5.28 10.83 19.36
CA CYS A 43 -6.01 9.98 18.42
C CYS A 43 -7.27 10.66 17.89
N LEU A 44 -8.04 11.35 18.75
CA LEU A 44 -9.23 12.08 18.33
C LEU A 44 -8.88 13.31 17.49
N PHE A 45 -7.87 14.08 17.90
CA PHE A 45 -7.46 15.29 17.20
C PHE A 45 -6.88 14.96 15.82
N PHE A 46 -5.83 14.14 15.77
CA PHE A 46 -5.17 13.76 14.52
C PHE A 46 -6.07 12.91 13.63
N GLY A 47 -6.89 12.03 14.20
CA GLY A 47 -7.88 11.26 13.43
C GLY A 47 -8.99 12.12 12.80
N SER A 48 -9.21 13.35 13.29
CA SER A 48 -10.16 14.31 12.69
C SER A 48 -9.53 15.25 11.65
N MET A 49 -8.20 15.24 11.51
CA MET A 49 -7.52 16.04 10.50
C MET A 49 -7.70 15.40 9.12
N LYS A 50 -7.67 16.22 8.06
CA LYS A 50 -7.67 15.70 6.69
C LYS A 50 -6.40 14.89 6.44
N ASP A 51 -6.56 13.68 5.94
CA ASP A 51 -5.45 12.82 5.59
C ASP A 51 -5.05 13.09 4.13
N PRO A 52 -3.82 13.56 3.84
CA PRO A 52 -3.41 13.92 2.48
C PRO A 52 -3.51 12.78 1.46
N TYR A 53 -3.41 11.53 1.91
CA TYR A 53 -3.41 10.35 1.05
C TYR A 53 -4.83 9.81 0.86
N TYR A 54 -5.53 9.47 1.94
CA TYR A 54 -6.87 8.88 1.92
C TYR A 54 -7.96 9.88 1.47
N ASP A 55 -7.76 11.19 1.67
CA ASP A 55 -8.65 12.21 1.11
C ASP A 55 -8.27 12.64 -0.31
N SER A 56 -7.17 12.14 -0.87
CA SER A 56 -6.76 12.51 -2.23
C SER A 56 -7.75 12.03 -3.29
N GLU A 57 -7.89 12.82 -4.36
CA GLU A 57 -8.71 12.41 -5.51
C GLU A 57 -8.15 11.17 -6.19
N ALA A 58 -6.82 10.98 -6.20
CA ALA A 58 -6.18 9.81 -6.79
C ALA A 58 -6.63 8.53 -6.08
N TYR A 59 -6.51 8.49 -4.73
CA TYR A 59 -6.92 7.33 -3.93
C TYR A 59 -8.41 7.01 -4.10
N ARG A 60 -9.27 8.03 -4.03
CA ARG A 60 -10.72 7.83 -4.17
C ARG A 60 -11.15 7.41 -5.57
N LYS A 61 -10.55 8.00 -6.62
CA LYS A 61 -10.85 7.66 -8.02
C LYS A 61 -10.39 6.25 -8.36
N ASP A 62 -9.30 5.81 -7.74
CA ASP A 62 -8.79 4.46 -7.92
C ASP A 62 -9.56 3.40 -7.13
N GLY A 63 -10.65 3.77 -6.44
CA GLY A 63 -11.49 2.82 -5.72
C GLY A 63 -10.94 2.43 -4.36
N GLY A 64 -10.04 3.24 -3.79
CA GLY A 64 -9.48 3.02 -2.47
C GLY A 64 -10.57 2.94 -1.39
N ASP A 65 -10.67 1.78 -0.74
CA ASP A 65 -11.71 1.41 0.22
C ASP A 65 -11.19 1.24 1.66
N GLY A 66 -9.94 1.61 1.89
CA GLY A 66 -9.20 1.42 3.14
C GLY A 66 -8.51 0.05 3.26
N SER A 67 -8.74 -0.87 2.30
CA SER A 67 -8.06 -2.15 2.23
C SER A 67 -6.90 -2.11 1.22
N GLY A 68 -6.15 -3.22 1.10
CA GLY A 68 -5.21 -3.43 0.00
C GLY A 68 -5.80 -4.23 -1.16
N HIS A 69 -7.03 -4.74 -1.02
CA HIS A 69 -7.61 -5.68 -1.97
C HIS A 69 -8.04 -4.99 -3.28
N TRP A 70 -8.52 -3.75 -3.20
CA TRP A 70 -8.93 -2.94 -4.35
C TRP A 70 -7.85 -2.80 -5.43
N VAL A 71 -6.57 -2.91 -5.06
CA VAL A 71 -5.45 -2.87 -6.00
C VAL A 71 -5.48 -4.08 -6.94
N TYR A 72 -5.85 -5.26 -6.41
CA TYR A 72 -5.97 -6.48 -7.19
C TYR A 72 -7.21 -6.41 -8.10
N ASP A 73 -8.35 -5.95 -7.58
CA ASP A 73 -9.57 -5.79 -8.39
C ASP A 73 -9.32 -4.84 -9.57
N LYS A 74 -8.63 -3.72 -9.33
CA LYS A 74 -8.18 -2.80 -10.39
C LYS A 74 -7.27 -3.47 -11.43
N GLN A 75 -6.37 -4.36 -11.00
CA GLN A 75 -5.51 -5.11 -11.93
C GLN A 75 -6.34 -6.09 -12.77
N GLU A 76 -7.28 -6.80 -12.15
CA GLU A 76 -8.16 -7.73 -12.85
C GLU A 76 -9.03 -7.00 -13.89
N ASP A 77 -9.62 -5.86 -13.55
CA ASP A 77 -10.39 -5.03 -14.49
C ASP A 77 -9.55 -4.59 -15.71
N ILE A 78 -8.30 -4.17 -15.46
CA ILE A 78 -7.38 -3.76 -16.52
C ILE A 78 -7.03 -4.95 -17.41
N GLU A 79 -6.71 -6.10 -16.83
CA GLU A 79 -6.42 -7.32 -17.59
C GLU A 79 -7.63 -7.80 -18.40
N GLU A 80 -8.83 -7.74 -17.84
CA GLU A 80 -10.06 -8.12 -18.53
C GLU A 80 -10.33 -7.20 -19.72
N SER A 81 -10.18 -5.88 -19.54
CA SER A 81 -10.33 -4.91 -20.65
C SER A 81 -9.31 -5.16 -21.77
N ALA A 82 -8.06 -5.44 -21.43
CA ALA A 82 -7.01 -5.73 -22.40
C ALA A 82 -7.29 -7.03 -23.17
N ARG A 83 -7.78 -8.08 -22.48
CA ARG A 83 -8.22 -9.32 -23.12
C ARG A 83 -9.41 -9.09 -24.06
N ALA A 84 -10.37 -8.26 -23.66
CA ALA A 84 -11.54 -7.95 -24.47
C ALA A 84 -11.19 -7.12 -25.71
N GLU A 85 -10.23 -6.19 -25.61
CA GLU A 85 -9.71 -5.43 -26.74
C GLU A 85 -8.98 -6.32 -27.74
N LEU A 86 -8.10 -7.20 -27.26
CA LEU A 86 -7.36 -8.14 -28.11
C LEU A 86 -8.30 -9.10 -28.85
N TRP A 87 -9.34 -9.60 -28.17
CA TRP A 87 -10.39 -10.41 -28.83
C TRP A 87 -11.15 -9.63 -29.90
N ARG A 88 -11.40 -8.33 -29.69
CA ARG A 88 -12.07 -7.50 -30.71
C ARG A 88 -11.21 -7.34 -31.95
N GLU A 89 -9.90 -7.16 -31.80
CA GLU A 89 -8.97 -7.07 -32.92
C GLU A 89 -8.92 -8.37 -33.72
N GLU A 90 -8.82 -9.52 -33.03
CA GLU A 90 -8.85 -10.84 -33.66
C GLU A 90 -10.17 -11.07 -34.44
N LEU A 91 -11.31 -10.67 -33.87
CA LEU A 91 -12.61 -10.81 -34.52
C LEU A 91 -12.71 -9.94 -35.78
N ILE A 92 -12.14 -8.73 -35.76
CA ILE A 92 -12.09 -7.85 -36.93
C ILE A 92 -11.24 -8.48 -38.03
N GLU A 93 -10.07 -9.02 -37.68
CA GLU A 93 -9.18 -9.68 -38.64
C GLU A 93 -9.85 -10.90 -39.29
N GLU A 94 -10.56 -11.73 -38.52
CA GLU A 94 -11.29 -12.88 -39.06
C GLU A 94 -12.42 -12.46 -40.01
N ILE A 95 -13.12 -11.36 -39.70
CA ILE A 95 -14.14 -10.79 -40.59
C ILE A 95 -13.50 -10.31 -41.90
N GLU A 96 -12.37 -9.60 -41.85
CA GLU A 96 -11.66 -9.12 -43.03
C GLU A 96 -11.21 -10.28 -43.94
N GLN A 97 -10.65 -11.35 -43.36
CA GLN A 97 -10.28 -12.55 -44.11
C GLN A 97 -11.48 -13.21 -44.80
N LYS A 98 -12.62 -13.36 -44.10
CA LYS A 98 -13.84 -13.94 -44.67
C LYS A 98 -14.44 -13.07 -45.77
N VAL A 99 -14.42 -11.74 -45.61
CA VAL A 99 -14.88 -10.80 -46.65
C VAL A 99 -13.97 -10.85 -47.88
N GLY A 100 -12.65 -10.94 -47.69
CA GLY A 100 -11.68 -11.12 -48.76
C GLY A 100 -11.94 -12.40 -49.55
N GLY A 101 -12.08 -13.54 -48.86
CA GLY A 101 -12.38 -14.82 -49.48
C GLY A 101 -13.73 -14.86 -50.21
N LEU A 102 -14.76 -14.19 -49.67
CA LEU A 102 -16.06 -14.05 -50.34
C LEU A 102 -15.96 -13.28 -51.67
N ARG A 103 -15.16 -12.20 -51.72
CA ARG A 103 -14.90 -11.46 -52.96
C ARG A 103 -14.18 -12.31 -54.01
N GLU A 104 -13.20 -13.09 -53.61
CA GLU A 104 -12.48 -13.99 -54.51
C GLU A 104 -13.42 -15.05 -55.13
N LEU A 105 -14.37 -15.56 -54.34
CA LEU A 105 -15.39 -16.51 -54.81
C LEU A 105 -16.41 -15.85 -55.77
N GLU A 106 -16.84 -14.62 -55.52
CA GLU A 106 -17.69 -13.86 -56.44
C GLU A 106 -17.01 -13.59 -57.78
N GLU A 107 -15.71 -13.26 -57.77
CA GLU A 107 -14.92 -13.03 -58.99
C GLU A 107 -14.72 -14.33 -59.79
N ALA A 108 -14.55 -15.47 -59.10
CA ALA A 108 -14.44 -16.78 -59.74
C ALA A 108 -15.77 -17.24 -60.39
N GLY A 109 -16.92 -16.91 -59.81
CA GLY A 109 -18.24 -17.24 -60.36
C GLY A 109 -18.70 -16.36 -61.52
N ARG A 110 -17.99 -15.26 -61.82
CA ARG A 110 -18.26 -14.35 -62.95
C ARG A 110 -17.48 -14.67 -64.23
N LYS A 111 -16.66 -15.72 -64.24
CA LYS A 111 -16.03 -16.29 -65.46
C LYS A 111 -16.83 -17.48 -65.96
#